data_AF-A0A8T5IGA9-F1
#
_entry.id   AF-A0A8T5IGA9-F1
#
_cell.length_a   1.000
_cell.length_b   1.000
_cell.length_c   1.000
_cell.angle_alpha   90.00
_cell.angle_beta   90.00
_cell.angle_gamma   90.00
#
_symmetry.space_group_name_H-M   'P 1'
#
loop_
_entity.id
_entity.type
_entity.pdbx_description
1 polymer ?
#
loop_
_entity_poly.entity_id
_entity_poly.type
_entity_poly.pdbx_seq_one_letter_code
_entity_poly.pdbx_strand_id
1 'polypeptide(L)'
;NAKEVVKTTGCDSLTTELAVGSYTATYTQNSAGVPSNISLESSWAVISYQPLLLFKESGMAVNLSDTGGIIAMGGVESYESIDNPSYHVNPKSLDAKLTYTLFIPPLAVGCLVWALLRRMAKGYEYEMNKCYDCDLCDDACPVRLFNAGDKLNIIYNTWNNEDDGVPMYSCLTCGACTTACPQLVDYDSYVDIRRNLVVGGPPAAEIPHTVLQAVLAAEAEEESDADFISVEELGIDSKVGYYPGCVDYIDQEMIFSHVNQGDMNLGDSTTAAFTLFESMDVDVAYLGRDFLKCCGHDQKWQGMTEVFEKLKAYNQKKIKASGIETLVSSCAECFRTFARDYELEGIKVMHTTEFLQQNDFDMDLKVEEDLKVTYHDPCRMGRQMGVYEEPRELIQSVAGVELVEMEHHGEDAMCCGVSSMMSCNENSRALRVDRFEEVRATGAEVMLTSCPKCVSHFECLKFEGDPRHDFEILDIVSFLARQVNAAKPVLVEGDSLTSIEA
;
A
#
# COMPACT_ATOMS: atom_id res chain seq x y z
N ASN A 1 -50.62 62.17 12.58
CA ASN A 1 -50.22 61.57 11.28
C ASN A 1 -49.29 60.38 11.45
N ALA A 2 -49.51 59.54 12.47
CA ALA A 2 -48.80 58.27 12.62
C ALA A 2 -49.52 57.24 11.74
N LYS A 3 -48.86 56.80 10.67
CA LYS A 3 -49.35 55.76 9.78
C LYS A 3 -49.02 54.43 10.45
N GLU A 4 -50.02 53.59 10.72
CA GLU A 4 -49.78 52.24 11.24
C GLU A 4 -48.95 51.48 10.20
N VAL A 5 -47.73 51.07 10.57
CA VAL A 5 -46.80 50.45 9.62
C VAL A 5 -47.06 48.95 9.53
N VAL A 6 -47.41 48.32 10.66
CA VAL A 6 -47.58 46.86 10.79
C VAL A 6 -48.55 46.56 11.94
N LYS A 7 -49.40 45.53 11.75
CA LYS A 7 -50.26 44.96 12.81
C LYS A 7 -50.40 43.45 12.62
N THR A 8 -50.34 42.70 13.71
CA THR A 8 -50.61 41.26 13.74
C THR A 8 -51.65 40.92 14.81
N THR A 9 -52.38 39.83 14.59
CA THR A 9 -53.37 39.27 15.52
C THR A 9 -53.00 37.81 15.77
N GLY A 10 -52.15 37.58 16.77
CA GLY A 10 -51.58 36.28 17.09
C GLY A 10 -50.29 36.42 17.92
N CYS A 11 -49.63 35.31 18.24
CA CYS A 11 -48.37 35.31 18.99
C CYS A 11 -47.12 35.27 18.09
N ASP A 12 -47.26 35.59 16.80
CA ASP A 12 -46.16 35.52 15.83
C ASP A 12 -45.22 36.73 15.95
N SER A 13 -43.92 36.50 15.79
CA SER A 13 -42.92 37.58 15.73
C SER A 13 -42.92 38.25 14.36
N LEU A 14 -42.76 39.58 14.33
CA LEU A 14 -42.63 40.32 13.08
C LEU A 14 -41.47 41.31 13.13
N THR A 15 -40.80 41.51 12.00
CA THR A 15 -39.72 42.49 11.83
C THR A 15 -39.99 43.30 10.57
N THR A 16 -39.84 44.62 10.65
CA THR A 16 -39.98 45.54 9.53
C THR A 16 -38.78 46.46 9.47
N GLU A 17 -38.21 46.62 8.29
CA GLU A 17 -37.10 47.55 8.04
C GLU A 17 -37.65 48.89 7.55
N LEU A 18 -37.10 49.98 8.09
CA LEU A 18 -37.43 51.34 7.68
C LEU A 18 -36.23 51.97 7.00
N ALA A 19 -36.49 52.78 5.96
CA ALA A 19 -35.45 53.55 5.29
C ALA A 19 -34.78 54.54 6.27
N VAL A 20 -33.60 55.05 5.92
CA VAL A 20 -32.84 55.96 6.78
C VAL A 20 -33.61 57.26 7.02
N GLY A 21 -33.85 57.59 8.29
CA GLY A 21 -34.59 58.79 8.70
C GLY A 21 -34.83 58.85 10.21
N SER A 22 -35.49 59.90 10.68
CA SER A 22 -35.89 60.04 12.08
C SER A 22 -37.32 59.58 12.30
N TYR A 23 -37.52 58.63 13.20
CA TYR A 23 -38.82 58.03 13.49
C TYR A 23 -39.13 58.03 15.00
N THR A 24 -40.41 58.08 15.35
CA THR A 24 -40.92 57.81 16.70
C THR A 24 -41.77 56.54 16.65
N ALA A 25 -41.38 55.50 17.39
CA ALA A 25 -42.09 54.22 17.40
C ALA A 25 -42.93 54.06 18.67
N THR A 26 -44.15 53.53 18.53
CA THR A 26 -45.09 53.25 19.62
C THR A 26 -45.63 51.83 19.48
N TYR A 27 -45.55 51.04 20.55
CA TYR A 27 -46.05 49.66 20.59
C TYR A 27 -47.28 49.57 21.50
N THR A 28 -48.32 48.85 21.03
CA THR A 28 -49.56 48.64 21.78
C THR A 28 -49.99 47.18 21.68
N GLN A 29 -50.15 46.51 22.82
CA GLN A 29 -50.65 45.14 22.90
C GLN A 29 -52.05 45.13 23.52
N ASN A 30 -52.99 44.41 22.88
CA ASN A 30 -54.34 44.21 23.41
C ASN A 30 -54.64 42.71 23.44
N SER A 31 -54.81 42.15 24.65
CA SER A 31 -55.06 40.72 24.87
C SER A 31 -56.46 40.53 25.46
N ALA A 32 -57.30 39.71 24.83
CA ALA A 32 -58.66 39.42 25.30
C ALA A 32 -58.90 37.90 25.38
N GLY A 33 -59.58 37.43 26.44
CA GLY A 33 -59.95 36.01 26.61
C GLY A 33 -58.85 35.08 27.15
N VAL A 34 -57.75 35.62 27.71
CA VAL A 34 -56.67 34.80 28.29
C VAL A 34 -57.06 34.32 29.70
N PRO A 35 -57.04 32.99 29.98
CA PRO A 35 -57.35 32.45 31.30
C PRO A 35 -56.37 32.92 32.39
N SER A 36 -56.84 33.05 33.64
CA SER A 36 -56.09 33.63 34.76
C SER A 36 -54.84 32.86 35.22
N ASN A 37 -54.61 31.67 34.66
CA ASN A 37 -53.45 30.82 34.95
C ASN A 37 -52.37 30.87 33.84
N ILE A 38 -52.52 31.72 32.82
CA ILE A 38 -51.54 31.88 31.74
C ILE A 38 -50.99 33.31 31.76
N SER A 39 -49.67 33.45 31.81
CA SER A 39 -48.97 34.74 31.68
C SER A 39 -48.43 34.89 30.26
N LEU A 40 -48.64 36.08 29.67
CA LEU A 40 -48.25 36.36 28.28
C LEU A 40 -47.19 37.47 28.30
N GLU A 41 -45.96 37.11 27.94
CA GLU A 41 -44.84 38.05 27.86
C GLU A 41 -44.60 38.45 26.40
N SER A 42 -44.47 39.75 26.14
CA SER A 42 -44.16 40.29 24.81
C SER A 42 -43.01 41.29 24.88
N SER A 43 -42.06 41.20 23.94
CA SER A 43 -40.94 42.12 23.82
C SER A 43 -40.84 42.69 22.41
N TRP A 44 -40.45 43.96 22.28
CA TRP A 44 -40.12 44.59 21.00
C TRP A 44 -38.82 45.41 21.12
N ALA A 45 -38.10 45.58 20.01
CA ALA A 45 -36.83 46.32 19.95
C ALA A 45 -36.70 47.10 18.63
N VAL A 46 -35.93 48.20 18.66
CA VAL A 46 -35.55 48.99 17.48
C VAL A 46 -34.04 49.11 17.44
N ILE A 47 -33.42 48.84 16.28
CA ILE A 47 -31.97 48.81 16.11
C ILE A 47 -31.59 49.67 14.89
N SER A 48 -30.51 50.46 15.00
CA SER A 48 -29.93 51.26 13.90
C SER A 48 -28.44 50.97 13.72
N TYR A 49 -27.92 51.16 12.49
CA TYR A 49 -26.55 50.76 12.10
C TYR A 49 -25.79 51.89 11.37
N GLN A 50 -24.45 51.88 11.45
CA GLN A 50 -23.54 52.85 10.80
C GLN A 50 -22.62 52.15 9.76
N PRO A 51 -22.33 52.75 8.59
CA PRO A 51 -21.52 52.13 7.53
C PRO A 51 -20.00 52.12 7.83
N LEU A 52 -19.26 51.27 7.11
CA LEU A 52 -17.79 51.13 7.21
C LEU A 52 -17.09 52.18 6.34
N LEU A 53 -16.06 52.84 6.91
CA LEU A 53 -15.27 53.88 6.24
C LEU A 53 -13.83 53.40 6.02
N LEU A 54 -13.26 53.55 4.82
CA LEU A 54 -11.89 53.13 4.48
C LEU A 54 -11.09 54.27 3.83
N PHE A 55 -9.80 54.39 4.13
CA PHE A 55 -8.89 55.33 3.47
C PHE A 55 -8.65 54.92 2.00
N LYS A 56 -8.80 55.85 1.06
CA LYS A 56 -8.80 55.60 -0.38
C LYS A 56 -7.50 55.01 -0.92
N GLU A 57 -6.36 55.48 -0.41
CA GLU A 57 -5.04 55.03 -0.91
C GLU A 57 -4.56 53.73 -0.27
N SER A 58 -4.85 53.52 1.01
CA SER A 58 -4.34 52.36 1.76
C SER A 58 -5.36 51.24 1.91
N GLY A 59 -6.65 51.50 1.68
CA GLY A 59 -7.75 50.57 1.94
C GLY A 59 -7.97 50.27 3.42
N MET A 60 -7.26 50.94 4.34
CA MET A 60 -7.36 50.67 5.77
C MET A 60 -8.64 51.27 6.37
N ALA A 61 -9.23 50.55 7.34
CA ALA A 61 -10.42 51.02 8.02
C ALA A 61 -10.14 52.28 8.85
N VAL A 62 -11.00 53.29 8.68
CA VAL A 62 -10.88 54.57 9.35
C VAL A 62 -11.42 54.43 10.77
N ASN A 63 -10.54 54.66 11.72
CA ASN A 63 -10.96 54.82 13.11
C ASN A 63 -11.30 56.29 13.37
N LEU A 64 -12.59 56.65 13.32
CA LEU A 64 -13.06 58.02 13.56
C LEU A 64 -12.69 58.58 14.95
N SER A 65 -12.31 57.73 15.90
CA SER A 65 -11.86 58.15 17.23
C SER A 65 -10.37 58.52 17.28
N ASP A 66 -9.56 58.12 16.29
CA ASP A 66 -8.14 58.47 16.20
C ASP A 66 -7.93 59.63 15.22
N THR A 67 -8.18 60.83 15.74
CA THR A 67 -8.09 62.06 14.96
C THR A 67 -6.66 62.37 14.49
N GLY A 68 -5.64 61.93 15.25
CA GLY A 68 -4.23 62.11 14.88
C GLY A 68 -3.83 61.26 13.68
N GLY A 69 -4.23 59.98 13.68
CA GLY A 69 -4.03 59.08 12.55
C GLY A 69 -4.76 59.54 11.29
N ILE A 70 -5.98 60.06 11.42
CA ILE A 70 -6.76 60.59 10.29
C ILE A 70 -6.06 61.81 9.66
N ILE A 71 -5.59 62.75 10.46
CA ILE A 71 -4.90 63.95 9.95
C ILE A 71 -3.59 63.56 9.26
N ALA A 72 -2.84 62.61 9.84
CA ALA A 72 -1.60 62.11 9.25
C ALA A 72 -1.81 61.41 7.89
N MET A 73 -3.00 60.84 7.66
CA MET A 73 -3.41 60.17 6.42
C MET A 73 -4.18 61.08 5.45
N GLY A 74 -4.10 62.41 5.59
CA GLY A 74 -4.70 63.36 4.64
C GLY A 74 -6.09 63.88 5.00
N GLY A 75 -6.63 63.53 6.17
CA GLY A 75 -7.88 64.09 6.71
C GLY A 75 -9.17 63.45 6.18
N VAL A 76 -10.30 64.13 6.37
CA VAL A 76 -11.64 63.56 6.12
C VAL A 76 -11.92 63.26 4.65
N GLU A 77 -11.23 63.94 3.73
CA GLU A 77 -11.40 63.72 2.28
C GLU A 77 -10.64 62.50 1.76
N SER A 78 -9.74 61.93 2.57
CA SER A 78 -8.89 60.81 2.19
C SER A 78 -9.54 59.44 2.43
N TYR A 79 -10.79 59.38 2.89
CA TYR A 79 -11.55 58.14 3.04
C TYR A 79 -12.93 58.15 2.38
N GLU A 80 -13.45 56.97 2.07
CA GLU A 80 -14.77 56.74 1.47
C GLU A 80 -15.59 55.74 2.30
N SER A 81 -16.91 55.83 2.20
CA SER A 81 -17.83 54.87 2.83
C SER A 81 -18.18 53.76 1.85
N ILE A 82 -17.97 52.52 2.25
CA ILE A 82 -18.38 51.35 1.47
C ILE A 82 -19.62 50.75 2.12
N ASP A 83 -20.63 50.48 1.29
CA ASP A 83 -21.83 49.77 1.72
C ASP A 83 -21.45 48.31 1.99
N ASN A 84 -21.63 47.85 3.23
CA ASN A 84 -21.11 46.56 3.65
C ASN A 84 -22.00 45.40 3.14
N PRO A 85 -21.53 44.55 2.20
CA PRO A 85 -22.34 43.46 1.64
C PRO A 85 -22.63 42.32 2.64
N SER A 86 -21.98 42.30 3.81
CA SER A 86 -22.22 41.32 4.88
C SER A 86 -23.31 41.74 5.89
N TYR A 87 -24.18 42.68 5.52
CA TYR A 87 -25.20 43.33 6.36
C TYR A 87 -26.19 42.38 7.07
N HIS A 88 -26.29 41.11 6.68
CA HIS A 88 -27.11 40.11 7.38
C HIS A 88 -26.32 39.02 8.13
N VAL A 89 -24.98 39.09 8.18
CA VAL A 89 -24.17 38.04 8.83
C VAL A 89 -23.07 38.68 9.66
N ASN A 90 -23.14 38.53 10.98
CA ASN A 90 -22.12 39.00 11.92
C ASN A 90 -20.86 38.12 11.80
N PRO A 91 -19.72 38.63 11.28
CA PRO A 91 -18.52 37.83 11.05
C PRO A 91 -17.73 37.53 12.34
N LYS A 92 -18.27 37.88 13.52
CA LYS A 92 -17.61 37.66 14.83
C LYS A 92 -18.43 36.87 15.86
N SER A 93 -19.60 36.33 15.54
CA SER A 93 -20.33 35.47 16.49
C SER A 93 -20.09 33.98 16.22
N LEU A 94 -18.86 33.53 16.44
CA LEU A 94 -18.68 32.20 17.01
C LEU A 94 -19.03 32.33 18.49
N ASP A 95 -20.08 31.63 18.91
CA ASP A 95 -20.39 31.47 20.34
C ASP A 95 -19.09 31.04 21.05
N ALA A 96 -18.69 31.76 22.09
CA ALA A 96 -17.46 31.48 22.82
C ALA A 96 -17.49 30.05 23.39
N LYS A 97 -18.67 29.49 23.69
CA LYS A 97 -18.79 28.07 24.04
C LYS A 97 -18.48 27.15 22.86
N LEU A 98 -18.85 27.52 21.65
CA LEU A 98 -18.56 26.74 20.43
C LEU A 98 -17.10 26.86 20.00
N THR A 99 -16.41 27.98 20.26
CA THR A 99 -14.97 28.09 19.97
C THR A 99 -14.14 27.25 20.95
N TYR A 100 -14.52 27.19 22.23
CA TYR A 100 -13.90 26.25 23.16
C TYR A 100 -14.25 24.79 22.80
N THR A 101 -15.45 24.49 22.31
CA THR A 101 -15.79 23.14 21.81
C THR A 101 -15.45 22.88 20.34
N LEU A 102 -14.85 23.82 19.60
CA LEU A 102 -14.32 23.65 18.23
C LEU A 102 -12.81 23.92 18.13
N PHE A 103 -12.15 24.35 19.21
CA PHE A 103 -10.69 24.33 19.32
C PHE A 103 -10.23 23.29 20.33
N ILE A 104 -10.98 22.94 21.37
CA ILE A 104 -10.61 21.80 22.21
C ILE A 104 -10.76 20.49 21.44
N PRO A 105 -11.63 20.29 20.43
CA PRO A 105 -11.47 19.14 19.56
C PRO A 105 -10.25 19.29 18.65
N PRO A 106 -10.05 20.19 17.69
CA PRO A 106 -8.85 20.17 16.85
C PRO A 106 -7.54 20.58 17.55
N LEU A 107 -7.50 21.00 18.82
CA LEU A 107 -6.29 21.05 19.67
C LEU A 107 -6.26 19.98 20.76
N ALA A 108 -7.34 19.31 21.14
CA ALA A 108 -7.29 18.12 22.01
C ALA A 108 -7.44 16.84 21.22
N VAL A 109 -8.27 16.70 20.20
CA VAL A 109 -8.02 15.91 18.97
C VAL A 109 -6.73 16.36 18.29
N GLY A 110 -6.38 17.65 18.23
CA GLY A 110 -5.06 18.04 17.70
C GLY A 110 -3.90 17.62 18.57
N CYS A 111 -4.02 17.75 19.90
CA CYS A 111 -3.06 17.26 20.88
C CYS A 111 -3.24 15.78 21.18
N LEU A 112 -4.36 15.13 20.85
CA LEU A 112 -4.59 13.69 21.01
C LEU A 112 -4.14 13.01 19.74
N VAL A 113 -4.34 13.58 18.57
CA VAL A 113 -3.74 13.19 17.28
C VAL A 113 -2.28 13.53 17.36
N TRP A 114 -1.85 14.72 17.78
CA TRP A 114 -0.43 14.98 18.03
C TRP A 114 0.11 14.14 19.18
N ALA A 115 -0.61 13.82 20.25
CA ALA A 115 -0.12 12.89 21.29
C ALA A 115 -0.29 11.41 20.92
N LEU A 116 -1.14 11.05 19.96
CA LEU A 116 -1.30 9.71 19.36
C LEU A 116 -0.23 9.52 18.32
N LEU A 117 -0.11 10.42 17.35
CA LEU A 117 0.99 10.51 16.40
C LEU A 117 2.32 10.70 17.11
N ARG A 118 2.42 11.46 18.21
CA ARG A 118 3.62 11.53 19.06
C ARG A 118 3.70 10.36 20.04
N ARG A 119 2.64 9.58 20.30
CA ARG A 119 2.75 8.29 21.00
C ARG A 119 3.20 7.18 20.07
N MET A 120 2.78 7.20 18.80
CA MET A 120 3.19 6.30 17.73
C MET A 120 4.61 6.66 17.31
N ALA A 121 4.91 7.95 17.11
CA ALA A 121 6.28 8.45 16.94
C ALA A 121 7.11 8.23 18.21
N LYS A 122 6.54 8.30 19.43
CA LYS A 122 7.24 7.85 20.65
C LYS A 122 7.41 6.34 20.73
N GLY A 123 6.52 5.56 20.12
CA GLY A 123 6.65 4.12 20.00
C GLY A 123 7.89 3.83 19.17
N TYR A 124 8.03 4.46 18.01
CA TYR A 124 9.23 4.38 17.19
C TYR A 124 10.46 5.06 17.81
N GLU A 125 10.34 6.22 18.48
CA GLU A 125 11.42 6.82 19.29
C GLU A 125 11.86 5.83 20.37
N TYR A 126 10.92 5.13 21.01
CA TYR A 126 11.21 4.14 22.03
C TYR A 126 11.90 2.91 21.44
N GLU A 127 11.37 2.34 20.35
CA GLU A 127 12.00 1.23 19.61
C GLU A 127 13.42 1.60 19.18
N MET A 128 13.63 2.78 18.60
CA MET A 128 14.95 3.21 18.14
C MET A 128 15.90 3.60 19.29
N ASN A 129 15.37 4.10 20.41
CA ASN A 129 16.14 4.30 21.65
C ASN A 129 16.57 2.97 22.31
N LYS A 130 16.07 1.82 21.84
CA LYS A 130 16.64 0.51 22.22
C LYS A 130 17.98 0.26 21.51
N CYS A 131 18.26 0.94 20.39
CA CYS A 131 19.53 0.80 19.70
C CYS A 131 20.68 1.19 20.63
N TYR A 132 21.64 0.28 20.79
CA TYR A 132 22.87 0.50 21.55
C TYR A 132 24.11 0.47 20.65
N ASP A 133 23.91 0.68 19.34
CA ASP A 133 24.96 0.86 18.32
C ASP A 133 25.93 -0.34 18.25
N CYS A 134 25.36 -1.53 18.04
CA CYS A 134 26.12 -2.79 17.91
C CYS A 134 26.52 -3.16 16.48
N ASP A 135 26.06 -2.39 15.50
CA ASP A 135 26.36 -2.51 14.05
C ASP A 135 25.99 -3.85 13.38
N LEU A 136 25.31 -4.77 14.06
CA LEU A 136 24.86 -6.04 13.45
C LEU A 136 23.90 -5.84 12.26
N CYS A 137 23.03 -4.82 12.32
CA CYS A 137 22.14 -4.52 11.20
C CYS A 137 22.89 -4.00 9.97
N ASP A 138 24.07 -3.42 10.19
CA ASP A 138 24.90 -2.87 9.13
C ASP A 138 25.68 -4.00 8.44
N ASP A 139 26.24 -4.93 9.21
CA ASP A 139 26.90 -6.13 8.67
C ASP A 139 25.92 -7.01 7.88
N ALA A 140 24.67 -7.12 8.34
CA ALA A 140 23.63 -7.91 7.67
C ALA A 140 23.02 -7.20 6.44
N CYS A 141 23.30 -5.91 6.21
CA CYS A 141 22.64 -5.13 5.15
C CYS A 141 23.27 -5.41 3.78
N PRO A 142 22.54 -5.99 2.80
CA PRO A 142 23.12 -6.30 1.49
C PRO A 142 23.57 -5.04 0.73
N VAL A 143 22.96 -3.89 1.02
CA VAL A 143 23.30 -2.61 0.39
C VAL A 143 24.76 -2.19 0.68
N ARG A 144 25.35 -2.66 1.79
CA ARG A 144 26.75 -2.38 2.13
C ARG A 144 27.76 -3.01 1.17
N LEU A 145 27.37 -4.07 0.45
CA LEU A 145 28.28 -4.73 -0.51
C LEU A 145 28.71 -3.80 -1.65
N PHE A 146 27.90 -2.79 -1.99
CA PHE A 146 28.18 -1.87 -3.09
C PHE A 146 28.14 -0.38 -2.69
N ASN A 147 27.50 -0.02 -1.57
CA ASN A 147 27.64 1.31 -1.00
C ASN A 147 28.76 1.26 0.05
N ALA A 148 30.00 1.58 -0.37
CA ALA A 148 31.21 1.55 0.44
C ALA A 148 31.29 2.69 1.50
N GLY A 149 30.21 2.90 2.25
CA GLY A 149 30.15 3.87 3.34
C GLY A 149 30.36 3.19 4.69
N ASP A 150 31.17 3.79 5.55
CA ASP A 150 31.44 3.28 6.91
C ASP A 150 30.20 3.43 7.83
N LYS A 151 29.18 4.17 7.40
CA LYS A 151 28.00 4.57 8.18
C LYS A 151 26.65 4.31 7.49
N LEU A 152 26.45 3.16 6.82
CA LEU A 152 25.08 2.80 6.43
C LEU A 152 24.30 2.32 7.63
N ASN A 153 23.71 3.26 8.34
CA ASN A 153 22.45 2.98 9.00
C ASN A 153 21.45 4.01 8.50
N ILE A 154 20.96 3.78 7.27
CA ILE A 154 19.94 4.60 6.58
C ILE A 154 18.82 4.94 7.56
N ILE A 155 18.51 4.02 8.47
CA ILE A 155 17.39 4.12 9.39
C ILE A 155 17.76 4.97 10.62
N TYR A 156 18.89 4.71 11.27
CA TYR A 156 19.38 5.49 12.41
C TYR A 156 19.70 6.94 12.03
N ASN A 157 20.35 7.14 10.88
CA ASN A 157 20.75 8.48 10.44
C ASN A 157 19.52 9.28 9.99
N THR A 158 18.65 8.71 9.15
CA THR A 158 17.39 9.37 8.76
C THR A 158 16.53 9.71 9.98
N TRP A 159 16.60 8.89 11.04
CA TRP A 159 15.93 9.14 12.31
C TRP A 159 16.48 10.35 13.07
N ASN A 160 17.81 10.49 13.15
CA ASN A 160 18.49 11.65 13.73
C ASN A 160 18.40 12.90 12.84
N ASN A 161 17.64 12.83 11.74
CA ASN A 161 17.55 13.87 10.71
C ASN A 161 18.94 14.17 10.10
N GLU A 162 19.77 13.13 10.05
CA GLU A 162 21.07 13.07 9.41
C GLU A 162 20.93 12.30 8.08
N ASP A 163 21.66 12.71 7.06
CA ASP A 163 21.74 12.01 5.78
C ASP A 163 23.12 11.34 5.74
N ASP A 164 23.14 10.01 5.62
CA ASP A 164 24.39 9.24 5.51
C ASP A 164 24.92 9.14 4.08
N GLY A 165 24.27 9.83 3.15
CA GLY A 165 24.57 9.84 1.73
C GLY A 165 23.99 8.65 0.99
N VAL A 166 23.25 7.74 1.65
CA VAL A 166 22.63 6.59 1.00
C VAL A 166 21.14 6.86 0.74
N PRO A 167 20.71 6.89 -0.53
CA PRO A 167 19.32 7.15 -0.87
C PRO A 167 18.38 6.13 -0.22
N MET A 168 17.26 6.60 0.37
CA MET A 168 16.20 5.77 0.98
C MET A 168 15.70 4.64 0.07
N TYR A 169 15.70 4.87 -1.24
CA TYR A 169 15.25 3.91 -2.24
C TYR A 169 16.31 2.86 -2.61
N SER A 170 17.54 2.98 -2.11
CA SER A 170 18.54 1.90 -2.16
C SER A 170 18.19 0.74 -1.22
N CYS A 171 17.36 0.99 -0.19
CA CYS A 171 16.92 -0.05 0.73
C CYS A 171 16.11 -1.12 0.00
N LEU A 172 16.51 -2.39 0.17
CA LEU A 172 15.82 -3.52 -0.46
C LEU A 172 14.58 -4.00 0.31
N THR A 173 14.28 -3.39 1.45
CA THR A 173 13.15 -3.74 2.33
C THR A 173 13.09 -5.23 2.71
N CYS A 174 14.25 -5.90 2.73
CA CYS A 174 14.33 -7.36 2.84
C CYS A 174 14.27 -7.88 4.29
N GLY A 175 14.26 -7.02 5.30
CA GLY A 175 14.18 -7.41 6.71
C GLY A 175 15.47 -7.93 7.36
N ALA A 176 16.60 -8.00 6.65
CA ALA A 176 17.85 -8.54 7.21
C ALA A 176 18.29 -7.78 8.48
N CYS A 177 18.18 -6.46 8.48
CA CYS A 177 18.47 -5.62 9.64
C CYS A 177 17.53 -5.88 10.83
N THR A 178 16.23 -6.10 10.57
CA THR A 178 15.24 -6.43 11.60
C THR A 178 15.55 -7.78 12.24
N THR A 179 15.88 -8.78 11.43
CA THR A 179 16.24 -10.13 11.89
C THR A 179 17.53 -10.14 12.69
N ALA A 180 18.55 -9.41 12.25
CA ALA A 180 19.84 -9.32 12.94
C ALA A 180 19.79 -8.50 14.24
N CYS A 181 18.71 -7.75 14.50
CA CYS A 181 18.63 -6.82 15.62
C CYS A 181 18.38 -7.54 16.95
N PRO A 182 19.33 -7.53 17.91
CA PRO A 182 19.15 -8.17 19.22
C PRO A 182 18.12 -7.47 20.11
N GLN A 183 17.69 -6.27 19.74
CA GLN A 183 16.64 -5.50 20.43
C GLN A 183 15.28 -5.58 19.75
N LEU A 184 15.18 -6.37 18.67
CA LEU A 184 13.96 -6.57 17.90
C LEU A 184 13.39 -5.25 17.37
N VAL A 185 14.27 -4.33 16.94
CA VAL A 185 13.86 -3.08 16.31
C VAL A 185 13.29 -3.38 14.93
N ASP A 186 12.06 -2.94 14.68
CA ASP A 186 11.37 -3.10 13.41
C ASP A 186 11.80 -2.01 12.42
N TYR A 187 12.86 -2.30 11.69
CA TYR A 187 13.42 -1.45 10.66
C TYR A 187 12.55 -1.39 9.39
N ASP A 188 11.84 -2.48 9.09
CA ASP A 188 11.02 -2.61 7.88
C ASP A 188 9.84 -1.63 7.89
N SER A 189 9.09 -1.58 9.00
CA SER A 189 7.98 -0.65 9.16
C SER A 189 8.42 0.81 9.11
N TYR A 190 9.64 1.11 9.57
CA TYR A 190 10.19 2.46 9.46
C TYR A 190 10.41 2.86 7.99
N VAL A 191 11.01 1.98 7.18
CA VAL A 191 11.24 2.26 5.75
C VAL A 191 9.92 2.46 5.00
N ASP A 192 8.90 1.62 5.29
CA ASP A 192 7.54 1.79 4.75
C ASP A 192 7.00 3.20 5.07
N ILE A 193 6.99 3.59 6.35
CA ILE A 193 6.54 4.91 6.78
C ILE A 193 7.32 6.04 6.11
N ARG A 194 8.66 5.93 6.03
CA ARG A 194 9.48 6.99 5.45
C ARG A 194 9.22 7.16 3.96
N ARG A 195 9.06 6.06 3.21
CA ARG A 195 8.72 6.13 1.78
C ARG A 195 7.33 6.76 1.58
N ASN A 196 6.36 6.42 2.43
CA ASN A 196 5.02 7.01 2.38
C ASN A 196 5.00 8.54 2.65
N LEU A 197 6.03 9.08 3.32
CA LEU A 197 6.16 10.52 3.56
C LEU A 197 6.85 11.28 2.41
N VAL A 198 7.38 10.58 1.40
CA VAL A 198 8.04 11.21 0.25
C VAL A 198 6.99 11.78 -0.71
N VAL A 199 6.96 13.11 -0.81
CA VAL A 199 6.07 13.81 -1.76
C VAL A 199 6.54 13.56 -3.19
N GLY A 200 5.62 13.14 -4.06
CA GLY A 200 5.92 12.82 -5.47
C GLY A 200 6.31 11.36 -5.71
N GLY A 201 6.39 10.55 -4.65
CA GLY A 201 6.67 9.12 -4.76
C GLY A 201 8.15 8.79 -5.01
N PRO A 202 8.44 7.56 -5.45
CA PRO A 202 9.81 7.11 -5.72
C PRO A 202 10.45 7.91 -6.87
N PRO A 203 11.77 8.19 -6.81
CA PRO A 203 12.49 8.81 -7.91
C PRO A 203 12.38 7.96 -9.17
N ALA A 204 12.07 8.57 -10.31
CA ALA A 204 11.94 7.86 -11.59
C ALA A 204 13.24 7.11 -11.99
N ALA A 205 14.40 7.58 -11.53
CA ALA A 205 15.69 6.92 -11.76
C ALA A 205 15.81 5.55 -11.08
N GLU A 206 15.02 5.29 -10.03
CA GLU A 206 15.07 4.04 -9.27
C GLU A 206 14.04 3.01 -9.74
N ILE A 207 13.19 3.35 -10.71
CA ILE A 207 12.14 2.48 -11.24
C ILE A 207 12.43 2.16 -12.71
N PRO A 208 13.18 1.09 -12.99
CA PRO A 208 13.45 0.68 -14.37
C PRO A 208 12.19 0.16 -15.07
N HIS A 209 11.24 -0.42 -14.32
CA HIS A 209 10.00 -1.02 -14.83
C HIS A 209 8.81 -0.05 -14.77
N THR A 210 8.92 1.07 -15.48
CA THR A 210 7.91 2.15 -15.44
C THR A 210 6.56 1.77 -16.06
N VAL A 211 6.52 0.79 -16.97
CA VAL A 211 5.26 0.37 -17.61
C VAL A 211 4.37 -0.34 -16.60
N LEU A 212 4.91 -1.30 -15.84
CA LEU A 212 4.20 -1.99 -14.77
C LEU A 212 3.70 -1.00 -13.72
N GLN A 213 4.54 -0.05 -13.31
CA GLN A 213 4.09 1.00 -12.38
C GLN A 213 2.90 1.78 -12.94
N ALA A 214 2.94 2.17 -14.22
CA ALA A 214 1.86 2.91 -14.88
C ALA A 214 0.58 2.07 -15.02
N VAL A 215 0.69 0.79 -15.39
CA VAL A 215 -0.42 -0.15 -15.47
C VAL A 215 -1.09 -0.29 -14.11
N LEU A 216 -0.31 -0.46 -13.05
CA LEU A 216 -0.82 -0.62 -11.69
C LEU A 216 -1.48 0.66 -11.16
N ALA A 217 -0.97 1.84 -11.54
CA ALA A 217 -1.63 3.10 -11.25
C ALA A 217 -2.97 3.23 -12.00
N ALA A 218 -3.03 2.83 -13.27
CA ALA A 218 -4.27 2.83 -14.05
C ALA A 218 -5.30 1.84 -13.49
N GLU A 219 -4.86 0.64 -13.09
CA GLU A 219 -5.71 -0.35 -12.43
C GLU A 219 -6.26 0.16 -11.09
N ALA A 220 -5.58 1.07 -10.40
CA ALA A 220 -6.07 1.57 -9.13
C ALA A 220 -7.27 2.51 -9.27
N GLU A 221 -7.50 3.09 -10.46
CA GLU A 221 -8.61 4.01 -10.69
C GLU A 221 -9.96 3.27 -10.73
N GLU A 222 -10.99 3.85 -10.11
CA GLU A 222 -12.32 3.23 -10.00
C GLU A 222 -12.98 2.97 -11.35
N GLU A 223 -12.68 3.78 -12.38
CA GLU A 223 -13.19 3.59 -13.74
C GLU A 223 -12.73 2.26 -14.35
N SER A 224 -11.56 1.76 -13.94
CA SER A 224 -11.04 0.46 -14.39
C SER A 224 -11.81 -0.73 -13.80
N ASP A 225 -12.64 -0.54 -12.76
CA ASP A 225 -13.40 -1.64 -12.13
C ASP A 225 -14.28 -2.39 -13.13
N ALA A 226 -14.72 -1.72 -14.20
CA ALA A 226 -15.54 -2.27 -15.27
C ALA A 226 -14.78 -3.19 -16.24
N ASP A 227 -13.45 -3.12 -16.27
CA ASP A 227 -12.59 -3.97 -17.11
C ASP A 227 -12.34 -5.35 -16.48
N PHE A 228 -12.77 -5.54 -15.23
CA PHE A 228 -12.58 -6.78 -14.47
C PHE A 228 -13.91 -7.54 -14.31
N ILE A 229 -13.85 -8.86 -14.47
CA ILE A 229 -15.02 -9.74 -14.44
C ILE A 229 -15.74 -9.69 -13.09
N SER A 230 -17.06 -9.80 -13.13
CA SER A 230 -17.89 -9.78 -11.92
C SER A 230 -17.79 -11.10 -11.14
N VAL A 231 -18.20 -11.10 -9.86
CA VAL A 231 -18.21 -12.33 -9.05
C VAL A 231 -19.20 -13.34 -9.62
N GLU A 232 -20.34 -12.83 -10.10
CA GLU A 232 -21.42 -13.61 -10.72
C GLU A 232 -20.99 -14.22 -12.06
N GLU A 233 -20.19 -13.49 -12.84
CA GLU A 233 -19.66 -13.96 -14.12
C GLU A 233 -18.57 -15.02 -13.97
N LEU A 234 -17.68 -14.86 -12.98
CA LEU A 234 -16.64 -15.84 -12.71
C LEU A 234 -17.21 -17.18 -12.20
N GLY A 235 -18.34 -17.16 -11.48
CA GLY A 235 -19.01 -18.38 -11.04
C GLY A 235 -18.16 -19.23 -10.09
N ILE A 236 -17.74 -18.63 -8.97
CA ILE A 236 -16.85 -19.29 -8.00
C ILE A 236 -17.63 -20.35 -7.20
N ASP A 237 -17.37 -21.62 -7.50
CA ASP A 237 -18.00 -22.77 -6.83
C ASP A 237 -17.11 -23.41 -5.75
N SER A 238 -15.82 -23.02 -5.65
CA SER A 238 -14.87 -23.55 -4.67
C SER A 238 -14.73 -22.67 -3.42
N LYS A 239 -14.38 -23.30 -2.29
CA LYS A 239 -13.96 -22.64 -1.05
C LYS A 239 -12.52 -22.18 -1.05
N VAL A 240 -11.72 -22.60 -2.04
CA VAL A 240 -10.31 -22.24 -2.19
C VAL A 240 -10.17 -21.40 -3.46
N GLY A 241 -9.56 -20.22 -3.34
CA GLY A 241 -9.21 -19.37 -4.47
C GLY A 241 -7.69 -19.32 -4.65
N TYR A 242 -7.20 -19.45 -5.88
CA TYR A 242 -5.79 -19.30 -6.22
C TYR A 242 -5.54 -17.98 -6.96
N TYR A 243 -4.65 -17.16 -6.42
CA TYR A 243 -4.19 -15.93 -7.05
C TYR A 243 -2.78 -16.12 -7.64
N PRO A 244 -2.62 -16.06 -8.98
CA PRO A 244 -1.35 -16.30 -9.66
C PRO A 244 -0.32 -15.17 -9.47
N GLY A 245 -0.73 -14.01 -8.95
CA GLY A 245 0.13 -12.83 -8.93
C GLY A 245 0.12 -12.11 -10.27
N CYS A 246 1.20 -11.38 -10.52
CA CYS A 246 1.41 -10.61 -11.75
C CYS A 246 2.35 -11.30 -12.74
N VAL A 247 2.48 -12.63 -12.70
CA VAL A 247 3.47 -13.39 -13.49
C VAL A 247 3.43 -13.06 -14.98
N ASP A 248 2.24 -12.99 -15.59
CA ASP A 248 2.11 -12.63 -17.01
C ASP A 248 2.59 -11.21 -17.32
N TYR A 249 2.36 -10.27 -16.40
CA TYR A 249 2.85 -8.90 -16.54
C TYR A 249 4.36 -8.81 -16.34
N ILE A 250 4.92 -9.65 -15.46
CA ILE A 250 6.37 -9.75 -15.30
C ILE A 250 6.98 -10.30 -16.59
N ASP A 251 6.39 -11.33 -17.21
CA ASP A 251 6.88 -11.84 -18.50
C ASP A 251 6.86 -10.75 -19.59
N GLN A 252 5.83 -9.91 -19.64
CA GLN A 252 5.78 -8.76 -20.57
C GLN A 252 6.81 -7.67 -20.26
N GLU A 253 7.03 -7.34 -18.99
CA GLU A 253 8.11 -6.41 -18.59
C GLU A 253 9.50 -6.95 -18.93
N MET A 254 9.64 -8.27 -18.81
CA MET A 254 10.86 -9.00 -19.10
C MET A 254 11.00 -9.34 -20.58
N ILE A 255 10.21 -8.76 -21.50
CA ILE A 255 10.30 -8.98 -22.96
C ILE A 255 11.67 -8.63 -23.56
N PHE A 256 12.51 -7.89 -22.83
CA PHE A 256 13.93 -7.74 -23.16
C PHE A 256 14.72 -9.06 -23.08
N SER A 257 14.16 -10.12 -22.48
CA SER A 257 14.70 -11.49 -22.47
C SER A 257 15.09 -11.93 -23.87
N HIS A 258 14.17 -11.77 -24.83
CA HIS A 258 14.40 -12.12 -26.23
C HIS A 258 15.47 -11.25 -26.91
N VAL A 259 15.65 -10.00 -26.44
CA VAL A 259 16.71 -9.10 -26.93
C VAL A 259 18.09 -9.54 -26.42
N ASN A 260 18.14 -10.19 -25.25
CA ASN A 260 19.34 -10.77 -24.65
C ASN A 260 19.47 -12.30 -24.89
N GLN A 261 18.74 -12.85 -25.87
CA GLN A 261 18.73 -14.28 -26.21
C GLN A 261 18.25 -15.24 -25.08
N GLY A 262 17.58 -14.70 -24.06
CA GLY A 262 16.91 -15.47 -23.02
C GLY A 262 15.45 -15.78 -23.36
N ASP A 263 14.91 -16.80 -22.68
CA ASP A 263 13.49 -17.13 -22.68
C ASP A 263 13.01 -17.25 -21.23
N MET A 264 11.79 -16.81 -20.96
CA MET A 264 11.19 -16.83 -19.62
C MET A 264 9.67 -16.94 -19.77
N ASN A 265 9.07 -17.82 -18.97
CA ASN A 265 7.62 -18.00 -18.90
C ASN A 265 7.22 -18.26 -17.44
N LEU A 266 7.04 -17.19 -16.67
CA LEU A 266 6.56 -17.27 -15.29
C LEU A 266 5.08 -17.65 -15.23
N GLY A 267 4.32 -17.40 -16.30
CA GLY A 267 2.93 -17.86 -16.47
C GLY A 267 2.78 -19.36 -16.24
N ASP A 268 3.79 -20.17 -16.60
CA ASP A 268 3.80 -21.63 -16.38
C ASP A 268 3.66 -22.01 -14.90
N SER A 269 4.08 -21.16 -13.97
CA SER A 269 3.91 -21.40 -12.52
C SER A 269 2.42 -21.47 -12.12
N THR A 270 1.53 -20.81 -12.87
CA THR A 270 0.07 -20.92 -12.71
C THR A 270 -0.42 -22.28 -13.18
N THR A 271 -0.01 -22.72 -14.37
CA THR A 271 -0.34 -24.06 -14.89
C THR A 271 0.20 -25.16 -13.99
N ALA A 272 1.40 -24.98 -13.45
CA ALA A 272 2.00 -25.88 -12.47
C ALA A 272 1.16 -25.97 -11.20
N ALA A 273 0.71 -24.84 -10.64
CA ALA A 273 -0.14 -24.84 -9.45
C ALA A 273 -1.43 -25.65 -9.67
N PHE A 274 -2.12 -25.45 -10.80
CA PHE A 274 -3.32 -26.22 -11.14
C PHE A 274 -3.03 -27.70 -11.39
N THR A 275 -1.87 -28.04 -11.99
CA THR A 275 -1.45 -29.45 -12.10
C THR A 275 -1.36 -30.12 -10.73
N LEU A 276 -0.84 -29.42 -9.71
CA LEU A 276 -0.76 -29.94 -8.35
C LEU A 276 -2.16 -30.04 -7.72
N PHE A 277 -2.99 -29.01 -7.82
CA PHE A 277 -4.35 -29.02 -7.26
C PHE A 277 -5.21 -30.13 -7.87
N GLU A 278 -5.14 -30.34 -9.19
CA GLU A 278 -5.82 -31.44 -9.88
C GLU A 278 -5.35 -32.81 -9.39
N SER A 279 -4.05 -32.98 -9.16
CA SER A 279 -3.52 -34.25 -8.63
C SER A 279 -3.97 -34.55 -7.20
N MET A 280 -4.42 -33.54 -6.46
CA MET A 280 -5.00 -33.66 -5.12
C MET A 280 -6.52 -33.87 -5.12
N ASP A 281 -7.17 -33.82 -6.29
CA ASP A 281 -8.63 -33.80 -6.42
C ASP A 281 -9.28 -32.66 -5.62
N VAL A 282 -8.60 -31.51 -5.55
CA VAL A 282 -9.08 -30.31 -4.86
C VAL A 282 -9.56 -29.29 -5.90
N ASP A 283 -10.86 -28.97 -5.85
CA ASP A 283 -11.40 -27.86 -6.64
C ASP A 283 -10.83 -26.53 -6.13
N VAL A 284 -10.18 -25.78 -7.01
CA VAL A 284 -9.60 -24.46 -6.71
C VAL A 284 -10.08 -23.46 -7.75
N ALA A 285 -10.67 -22.36 -7.31
CA ALA A 285 -11.12 -21.30 -8.20
C ALA A 285 -9.94 -20.43 -8.64
N TYR A 286 -9.79 -20.21 -9.95
CA TYR A 286 -8.80 -19.29 -10.48
C TYR A 286 -9.24 -17.83 -10.24
N LEU A 287 -8.49 -17.10 -9.42
CA LEU A 287 -8.69 -15.68 -9.17
C LEU A 287 -7.67 -14.87 -9.95
N GLY A 288 -7.80 -14.91 -11.28
CA GLY A 288 -6.87 -14.28 -12.22
C GLY A 288 -6.82 -12.76 -12.15
N ARG A 289 -5.94 -12.18 -12.98
CA ARG A 289 -5.77 -10.73 -13.12
C ARG A 289 -6.88 -10.03 -13.93
N ASP A 290 -7.79 -10.82 -14.48
CA ASP A 290 -9.08 -10.41 -15.04
C ASP A 290 -10.16 -10.26 -13.95
N PHE A 291 -9.98 -10.86 -12.77
CA PHE A 291 -10.90 -10.76 -11.62
C PHE A 291 -10.37 -9.91 -10.47
N LEU A 292 -9.12 -10.16 -10.04
CA LEU A 292 -8.44 -9.40 -9.00
C LEU A 292 -7.43 -8.42 -9.59
N LYS A 293 -7.39 -7.23 -9.01
CA LYS A 293 -6.31 -6.25 -9.23
C LYS A 293 -5.01 -6.76 -8.62
N CYS A 294 -3.91 -6.05 -8.88
CA CYS A 294 -2.61 -6.41 -8.32
C CYS A 294 -2.70 -6.45 -6.79
N CYS A 295 -1.96 -7.36 -6.15
CA CYS A 295 -1.87 -7.40 -4.69
C CYS A 295 -1.40 -6.06 -4.08
N GLY A 296 -0.75 -5.20 -4.87
CA GLY A 296 -0.30 -3.87 -4.46
C GLY A 296 1.03 -3.88 -3.69
N HIS A 297 1.71 -5.03 -3.64
CA HIS A 297 3.01 -5.17 -2.98
C HIS A 297 3.99 -4.07 -3.38
N ASP A 298 4.16 -3.86 -4.69
CA ASP A 298 5.14 -2.92 -5.21
C ASP A 298 4.78 -1.48 -4.81
N GLN A 299 3.52 -1.10 -4.93
CA GLN A 299 3.01 0.23 -4.58
C GLN A 299 3.22 0.53 -3.10
N LYS A 300 2.92 -0.43 -2.22
CA LYS A 300 3.14 -0.29 -0.78
C LYS A 300 4.60 0.05 -0.48
N TRP A 301 5.52 -0.78 -0.95
CA TRP A 301 6.93 -0.64 -0.65
C TRP A 301 7.64 0.46 -1.47
N GLN A 302 7.01 0.95 -2.54
CA GLN A 302 7.40 2.18 -3.23
C GLN A 302 6.99 3.46 -2.49
N GLY A 303 6.15 3.38 -1.46
CA GLY A 303 5.61 4.55 -0.77
C GLY A 303 4.35 5.14 -1.43
N MET A 304 3.73 4.43 -2.37
CA MET A 304 2.55 4.85 -3.11
C MET A 304 1.27 4.42 -2.38
N THR A 305 1.11 4.88 -1.13
CA THR A 305 0.03 4.43 -0.23
C THR A 305 -1.36 4.59 -0.84
N GLU A 306 -1.64 5.69 -1.53
CA GLU A 306 -2.95 5.92 -2.14
C GLU A 306 -3.29 4.82 -3.17
N VAL A 307 -2.34 4.48 -4.04
CA VAL A 307 -2.51 3.44 -5.06
C VAL A 307 -2.68 2.08 -4.39
N PHE A 308 -1.85 1.77 -3.38
CA PHE A 308 -1.96 0.53 -2.62
C PHE A 308 -3.34 0.37 -1.97
N GLU A 309 -3.85 1.40 -1.27
CA GLU A 309 -5.14 1.33 -0.57
C GLU A 309 -6.31 1.18 -1.55
N LYS A 310 -6.27 1.80 -2.74
CA LYS A 310 -7.28 1.60 -3.79
C LYS A 310 -7.28 0.15 -4.30
N LEU A 311 -6.12 -0.40 -4.64
CA LEU A 311 -5.98 -1.80 -5.09
C LEU A 311 -6.47 -2.78 -4.02
N LYS A 312 -6.05 -2.56 -2.77
CA LYS A 312 -6.44 -3.35 -1.60
C LYS A 312 -7.95 -3.31 -1.39
N ALA A 313 -8.57 -2.14 -1.37
CA ALA A 313 -10.01 -1.99 -1.13
C ALA A 313 -10.84 -2.75 -2.18
N TYR A 314 -10.45 -2.67 -3.46
CA TYR A 314 -11.08 -3.42 -4.54
C TYR A 314 -10.97 -4.94 -4.32
N ASN A 315 -9.74 -5.43 -4.11
CA ASN A 315 -9.47 -6.85 -3.94
C ASN A 315 -10.17 -7.42 -2.70
N GLN A 316 -10.16 -6.71 -1.56
CA GLN A 316 -10.86 -7.15 -0.35
C GLN A 316 -12.37 -7.30 -0.60
N LYS A 317 -12.98 -6.38 -1.34
CA LYS A 317 -14.40 -6.44 -1.69
C LYS A 317 -14.69 -7.67 -2.55
N LYS A 318 -13.88 -7.93 -3.59
CA LYS A 318 -14.03 -9.09 -4.49
C LYS A 318 -13.82 -10.42 -3.77
N ILE A 319 -12.75 -10.53 -2.99
CA ILE A 319 -12.44 -11.73 -2.22
C ILE A 319 -13.56 -12.01 -1.22
N LYS A 320 -14.04 -11.02 -0.46
CA LYS A 320 -15.16 -11.24 0.47
C LYS A 320 -16.45 -11.64 -0.24
N ALA A 321 -16.74 -11.01 -1.39
CA ALA A 321 -17.92 -11.32 -2.19
C ALA A 321 -17.85 -12.71 -2.85
N SER A 322 -16.65 -13.21 -3.14
CA SER A 322 -16.46 -14.54 -3.75
C SER A 322 -16.87 -15.71 -2.85
N GLY A 323 -16.91 -15.52 -1.53
CA GLY A 323 -17.28 -16.56 -0.58
C GLY A 323 -16.21 -17.64 -0.36
N ILE A 324 -14.98 -17.45 -0.86
CA ILE A 324 -13.85 -18.32 -0.52
C ILE A 324 -13.50 -18.24 0.96
N GLU A 325 -12.94 -19.32 1.49
CA GLU A 325 -12.46 -19.42 2.87
C GLU A 325 -10.93 -19.49 2.93
N THR A 326 -10.28 -19.89 1.84
CA THR A 326 -8.81 -19.91 1.73
C THR A 326 -8.35 -19.24 0.43
N LEU A 327 -7.42 -18.29 0.55
CA LEU A 327 -6.71 -17.65 -0.56
C LEU A 327 -5.29 -18.20 -0.64
N VAL A 328 -4.95 -18.83 -1.75
CA VAL A 328 -3.63 -19.44 -2.01
C VAL A 328 -2.88 -18.61 -3.05
N SER A 329 -1.58 -18.42 -2.88
CA SER A 329 -0.71 -17.82 -3.90
C SER A 329 0.68 -18.45 -3.91
N SER A 330 1.24 -18.62 -5.11
CA SER A 330 2.62 -19.14 -5.30
C SER A 330 3.69 -18.05 -5.24
N CYS A 331 3.31 -16.78 -5.04
CA CYS A 331 4.25 -15.67 -4.96
C CYS A 331 4.43 -15.21 -3.52
N ALA A 332 5.66 -15.32 -3.00
CA ALA A 332 6.02 -14.84 -1.66
C ALA A 332 5.64 -13.38 -1.40
N GLU A 333 5.74 -12.50 -2.41
CA GLU A 333 5.35 -11.09 -2.31
C GLU A 333 3.84 -10.94 -2.10
N CYS A 334 3.05 -11.65 -2.92
CA CYS A 334 1.59 -11.63 -2.84
C CYS A 334 1.10 -12.24 -1.53
N PHE A 335 1.63 -13.42 -1.17
CA PHE A 335 1.32 -14.11 0.09
C PHE A 335 1.52 -13.20 1.30
N ARG A 336 2.72 -12.61 1.45
CA ARG A 336 3.02 -11.67 2.54
C ARG A 336 2.05 -10.49 2.54
N THR A 337 1.79 -9.90 1.38
CA THR A 337 0.94 -8.70 1.29
C THR A 337 -0.50 -9.00 1.65
N PHE A 338 -1.10 -10.07 1.13
CA PHE A 338 -2.45 -10.48 1.53
C PHE A 338 -2.52 -10.89 3.00
N ALA A 339 -1.50 -11.58 3.52
CA ALA A 339 -1.52 -12.06 4.90
C ALA A 339 -1.29 -10.95 5.94
N ARG A 340 -0.46 -9.94 5.63
CA ARG A 340 -0.06 -8.90 6.61
C ARG A 340 -0.70 -7.54 6.40
N ASP A 341 -1.02 -7.16 5.17
CA ASP A 341 -1.47 -5.80 4.86
C ASP A 341 -2.97 -5.70 4.54
N TYR A 342 -3.65 -6.83 4.31
CA TYR A 342 -5.08 -6.85 4.01
C TYR A 342 -5.91 -7.27 5.23
N GLU A 343 -7.08 -6.66 5.41
CA GLU A 343 -8.08 -7.09 6.40
C GLU A 343 -9.05 -8.12 5.78
N LEU A 344 -8.58 -9.36 5.69
CA LEU A 344 -9.33 -10.52 5.19
C LEU A 344 -9.88 -11.38 6.34
N GLU A 345 -10.74 -10.80 7.18
CA GLU A 345 -11.36 -11.52 8.31
C GLU A 345 -12.07 -12.80 7.86
N GLY A 346 -11.73 -13.92 8.50
CA GLY A 346 -12.33 -15.23 8.21
C GLY A 346 -11.79 -15.93 6.96
N ILE A 347 -10.86 -15.33 6.22
CA ILE A 347 -10.20 -15.94 5.07
C ILE A 347 -8.77 -16.30 5.46
N LYS A 348 -8.40 -17.56 5.27
CA LYS A 348 -7.05 -18.04 5.50
C LYS A 348 -6.18 -17.73 4.28
N VAL A 349 -5.09 -17.00 4.47
CA VAL A 349 -4.12 -16.73 3.40
C VAL A 349 -2.97 -17.72 3.54
N MET A 350 -2.62 -18.41 2.45
CA MET A 350 -1.57 -19.44 2.44
C MET A 350 -0.65 -19.28 1.24
N HIS A 351 0.63 -19.59 1.42
CA HIS A 351 1.50 -19.86 0.31
C HIS A 351 1.22 -21.27 -0.25
N THR A 352 1.44 -21.49 -1.55
CA THR A 352 1.19 -22.81 -2.18
C THR A 352 1.94 -23.93 -1.46
N THR A 353 3.17 -23.72 -0.99
CA THR A 353 3.92 -24.73 -0.22
C THR A 353 3.22 -25.12 1.08
N GLU A 354 2.72 -24.16 1.85
CA GLU A 354 1.96 -24.43 3.07
C GLU A 354 0.64 -25.15 2.74
N PHE A 355 0.00 -24.76 1.63
CA PHE A 355 -1.26 -25.35 1.20
C PHE A 355 -1.09 -26.83 0.83
N LEU A 356 -0.04 -27.17 0.07
CA LEU A 356 0.26 -28.56 -0.30
C LEU A 356 0.48 -29.43 0.95
N GLN A 357 1.28 -28.94 1.90
CA GLN A 357 1.55 -29.67 3.13
C GLN A 357 0.30 -29.87 3.99
N GLN A 358 -0.50 -28.82 4.17
CA GLN A 358 -1.68 -28.90 5.04
C GLN A 358 -2.84 -29.70 4.47
N ASN A 359 -2.82 -29.99 3.17
CA ASN A 359 -3.84 -30.79 2.48
C ASN A 359 -3.29 -32.16 2.05
N ASP A 360 -2.26 -32.66 2.72
CA ASP A 360 -1.71 -34.02 2.54
C ASP A 360 -1.39 -34.35 1.06
N PHE A 361 -0.75 -33.42 0.35
CA PHE A 361 -0.32 -33.65 -1.04
C PHE A 361 0.53 -34.93 -1.15
N ASP A 362 0.23 -35.77 -2.16
CA ASP A 362 0.93 -37.03 -2.37
C ASP A 362 2.37 -36.77 -2.88
N MET A 363 3.32 -37.00 -1.98
CA MET A 363 4.74 -36.83 -2.24
C MET A 363 5.42 -38.10 -2.77
N ASP A 364 4.69 -39.09 -3.30
CA ASP A 364 5.27 -40.21 -4.09
C ASP A 364 5.78 -39.72 -5.45
N LEU A 365 6.68 -38.74 -5.41
CA LEU A 365 7.33 -38.08 -6.53
C LEU A 365 8.78 -38.52 -6.60
N LYS A 366 9.28 -38.67 -7.83
CA LYS A 366 10.63 -39.13 -8.11
C LYS A 366 11.20 -38.40 -9.32
N VAL A 367 12.46 -38.01 -9.24
CA VAL A 367 13.26 -37.60 -10.40
C VAL A 367 13.83 -38.82 -11.15
N GLU A 368 13.99 -38.73 -12.47
CA GLU A 368 14.48 -39.85 -13.29
C GLU A 368 15.93 -40.24 -12.95
N GLU A 369 16.78 -39.23 -12.75
CA GLU A 369 18.18 -39.33 -12.36
C GLU A 369 18.40 -38.55 -11.06
N ASP A 370 19.36 -38.97 -10.24
CA ASP A 370 19.68 -38.28 -8.99
C ASP A 370 20.05 -36.81 -9.29
N LEU A 371 19.35 -35.88 -8.65
CA LEU A 371 19.41 -34.45 -8.94
C LEU A 371 19.84 -33.67 -7.71
N LYS A 372 20.92 -32.89 -7.84
CA LYS A 372 21.34 -31.98 -6.77
C LYS A 372 20.70 -30.61 -6.93
N VAL A 373 19.98 -30.17 -5.90
CA VAL A 373 19.27 -28.89 -5.91
C VAL A 373 19.70 -28.03 -4.73
N THR A 374 19.62 -26.72 -4.88
CA THR A 374 19.75 -25.76 -3.79
C THR A 374 18.50 -24.92 -3.68
N TYR A 375 18.25 -24.32 -2.52
CA TYR A 375 17.06 -23.49 -2.30
C TYR A 375 17.45 -22.04 -1.95
N HIS A 376 16.82 -21.09 -2.63
CA HIS A 376 16.88 -19.66 -2.30
C HIS A 376 15.63 -19.26 -1.51
N ASP A 377 15.84 -18.90 -0.25
CA ASP A 377 14.81 -18.35 0.65
C ASP A 377 14.39 -16.93 0.23
N PRO A 378 13.16 -16.71 -0.29
CA PRO A 378 12.69 -15.36 -0.56
C PRO A 378 12.52 -14.58 0.74
N CYS A 379 13.01 -13.34 0.77
CA CYS A 379 12.99 -12.51 1.99
C CYS A 379 11.57 -12.30 2.55
N ARG A 380 10.55 -12.22 1.70
CA ARG A 380 9.15 -12.08 2.13
C ARG A 380 8.58 -13.34 2.77
N MET A 381 9.04 -14.50 2.34
CA MET A 381 8.56 -15.79 2.85
C MET A 381 9.31 -16.18 4.12
N GLY A 382 10.64 -16.07 4.10
CA GLY A 382 11.49 -16.31 5.24
C GLY A 382 11.36 -15.22 6.30
N ARG A 383 12.11 -14.12 6.17
CA ARG A 383 12.24 -13.11 7.23
C ARG A 383 10.92 -12.43 7.64
N GLN A 384 9.96 -12.31 6.73
CA GLN A 384 8.71 -11.58 7.03
C GLN A 384 7.51 -12.46 7.35
N MET A 385 7.53 -13.75 7.02
CA MET A 385 6.44 -14.69 7.30
C MET A 385 6.86 -15.89 8.16
N GLY A 386 8.17 -16.13 8.33
CA GLY A 386 8.72 -17.20 9.16
C GLY A 386 8.66 -18.59 8.51
N VAL A 387 8.44 -18.66 7.20
CA VAL A 387 8.25 -19.91 6.46
C VAL A 387 9.57 -20.31 5.81
N TYR A 388 10.20 -21.35 6.33
CA TYR A 388 11.55 -21.81 5.94
C TYR A 388 11.61 -23.32 5.71
N GLU A 389 10.97 -24.11 6.58
CA GLU A 389 11.06 -25.57 6.54
C GLU A 389 10.08 -26.15 5.52
N GLU A 390 8.90 -25.53 5.35
CA GLU A 390 7.85 -26.06 4.48
C GLU A 390 8.30 -26.24 3.02
N PRO A 391 9.03 -25.28 2.41
CA PRO A 391 9.65 -25.47 1.11
C PRO A 391 10.68 -26.62 1.08
N ARG A 392 11.50 -26.75 2.13
CA ARG A 392 12.59 -27.73 2.21
C ARG A 392 12.07 -29.15 2.34
N GLU A 393 11.07 -29.36 3.20
CA GLU A 393 10.41 -30.65 3.39
C GLU A 393 9.77 -31.14 2.08
N LEU A 394 9.14 -30.25 1.31
CA LEU A 394 8.60 -30.60 -0.01
C LEU A 394 9.71 -31.02 -0.99
N ILE A 395 10.82 -30.30 -1.03
CA ILE A 395 11.95 -30.63 -1.92
C ILE A 395 12.57 -31.98 -1.53
N GLN A 396 12.87 -32.18 -0.24
CA GLN A 396 13.53 -33.37 0.29
C GLN A 396 12.68 -34.64 0.19
N SER A 397 11.34 -34.49 0.12
CA SER A 397 10.44 -35.62 -0.01
C SER A 397 10.43 -36.22 -1.42
N VAL A 398 10.96 -35.52 -2.43
CA VAL A 398 11.07 -36.04 -3.80
C VAL A 398 12.23 -37.05 -3.88
N ALA A 399 11.93 -38.30 -4.23
CA ALA A 399 12.93 -39.36 -4.31
C ALA A 399 13.96 -39.08 -5.42
N GLY A 400 15.24 -39.20 -5.08
CA GLY A 400 16.37 -38.90 -5.97
C GLY A 400 16.86 -37.46 -5.89
N VAL A 401 16.24 -36.60 -5.08
CA VAL A 401 16.70 -35.22 -4.88
C VAL A 401 17.66 -35.12 -3.69
N GLU A 402 18.82 -34.50 -3.90
CA GLU A 402 19.74 -34.07 -2.85
C GLU A 402 19.64 -32.55 -2.68
N LEU A 403 18.99 -32.09 -1.60
CA LEU A 403 18.99 -30.68 -1.23
C LEU A 403 20.32 -30.32 -0.54
N VAL A 404 21.07 -29.40 -1.13
CA VAL A 404 22.29 -28.79 -0.57
C VAL A 404 22.05 -27.31 -0.28
N GLU A 405 22.40 -26.85 0.90
CA GLU A 405 22.22 -25.44 1.28
C GLU A 405 23.38 -24.58 0.77
N MET A 406 23.07 -23.34 0.40
CA MET A 406 24.04 -22.29 0.16
C MET A 406 24.70 -21.83 1.47
N GLU A 407 25.82 -21.10 1.36
CA GLU A 407 26.52 -20.54 2.53
C GLU A 407 25.56 -19.73 3.40
N HIS A 408 24.81 -18.80 2.79
CA HIS A 408 23.79 -18.03 3.49
C HIS A 408 22.41 -18.56 3.09
N HIS A 409 21.70 -19.14 4.04
CA HIS A 409 20.38 -19.75 3.87
C HIS A 409 19.48 -19.47 5.10
N GLY A 410 18.19 -19.79 4.99
CA GLY A 410 17.22 -19.54 6.06
C GLY A 410 17.11 -18.05 6.37
N GLU A 411 17.19 -17.69 7.65
CA GLU A 411 17.09 -16.30 8.10
C GLU A 411 18.23 -15.39 7.59
N ASP A 412 19.39 -16.00 7.29
CA ASP A 412 20.61 -15.34 6.81
C ASP A 412 20.68 -15.20 5.28
N ALA A 413 19.72 -15.76 4.53
CA ALA A 413 19.76 -15.76 3.08
C ALA A 413 19.87 -14.35 2.46
N MET A 414 20.77 -14.16 1.49
CA MET A 414 20.87 -12.87 0.80
C MET A 414 19.61 -12.58 -0.03
N CYS A 415 19.29 -11.30 -0.18
CA CYS A 415 18.22 -10.85 -1.05
C CYS A 415 18.59 -11.03 -2.54
N CYS A 416 17.60 -11.28 -3.41
CA CYS A 416 17.77 -11.27 -4.87
C CYS A 416 18.14 -9.88 -5.45
N GLY A 417 18.27 -8.86 -4.59
CA GLY A 417 18.76 -7.53 -4.94
C GLY A 417 17.70 -6.55 -5.44
N VAL A 418 16.45 -6.98 -5.62
CA VAL A 418 15.38 -6.14 -6.16
C VAL A 418 14.22 -6.03 -5.19
N SER A 419 13.83 -4.79 -4.87
CA SER A 419 12.67 -4.48 -4.05
C SER A 419 11.63 -3.79 -4.89
N SER A 420 10.42 -4.34 -4.99
CA SER A 420 9.28 -3.61 -5.58
C SER A 420 9.47 -3.19 -7.04
N MET A 421 10.19 -4.01 -7.82
CA MET A 421 10.65 -3.68 -9.18
C MET A 421 11.50 -2.40 -9.25
N MET A 422 12.11 -2.02 -8.13
CA MET A 422 13.05 -0.91 -8.02
C MET A 422 14.48 -1.41 -7.95
N SER A 423 15.42 -0.54 -8.28
CA SER A 423 16.84 -0.81 -8.09
C SER A 423 17.39 -1.91 -9.00
N CYS A 424 16.76 -2.27 -10.13
CA CYS A 424 17.38 -3.12 -11.16
C CYS A 424 18.50 -2.32 -11.87
N ASN A 425 19.69 -2.32 -11.27
CA ASN A 425 20.86 -1.54 -11.66
C ASN A 425 22.13 -2.35 -11.34
N GLU A 426 23.31 -1.78 -11.58
CA GLU A 426 24.59 -2.49 -11.35
C GLU A 426 24.80 -2.90 -9.88
N ASN A 427 24.24 -2.13 -8.94
CA ASN A 427 24.37 -2.43 -7.51
C ASN A 427 23.58 -3.69 -7.13
N SER A 428 22.31 -3.82 -7.57
CA SER A 428 21.54 -5.05 -7.35
C SER A 428 22.03 -6.22 -8.18
N ARG A 429 22.71 -5.96 -9.31
CA ARG A 429 23.39 -6.99 -10.09
C ARG A 429 24.49 -7.66 -9.27
N ALA A 430 25.33 -6.89 -8.56
CA ALA A 430 26.39 -7.45 -7.72
C ALA A 430 25.87 -8.47 -6.68
N LEU A 431 24.73 -8.19 -6.05
CA LEU A 431 24.08 -9.12 -5.10
C LEU A 431 23.67 -10.44 -5.74
N ARG A 432 23.15 -10.39 -6.97
CA ARG A 432 22.75 -11.60 -7.71
C ARG A 432 23.96 -12.40 -8.15
N VAL A 433 25.06 -11.73 -8.52
CA VAL A 433 26.33 -12.39 -8.82
C VAL A 433 26.87 -13.12 -7.59
N ASP A 434 26.93 -12.48 -6.42
CA ASP A 434 27.36 -13.13 -5.18
C ASP A 434 26.48 -14.34 -4.84
N ARG A 435 25.16 -14.20 -5.01
CA ARG A 435 24.22 -15.31 -4.84
C ARG A 435 24.48 -16.46 -5.82
N PHE A 436 24.79 -16.17 -7.08
CA PHE A 436 25.14 -17.19 -8.07
C PHE A 436 26.46 -17.89 -7.76
N GLU A 437 27.42 -17.19 -7.17
CA GLU A 437 28.67 -17.81 -6.70
C GLU A 437 28.40 -18.77 -5.53
N GLU A 438 27.45 -18.47 -4.63
CA GLU A 438 26.99 -19.43 -3.62
C GLU A 438 26.34 -20.67 -4.24
N VAL A 439 25.44 -20.51 -5.22
CA VAL A 439 24.85 -21.63 -5.96
C VAL A 439 25.93 -22.50 -6.60
N ARG A 440 26.91 -21.88 -7.25
CA ARG A 440 28.03 -22.59 -7.88
C ARG A 440 28.88 -23.33 -6.85
N ALA A 441 29.05 -22.77 -5.65
CA ALA A 441 29.81 -23.40 -4.58
C ALA A 441 29.14 -24.67 -4.04
N THR A 442 27.80 -24.78 -4.09
CA THR A 442 27.09 -26.00 -3.72
C THR A 442 27.21 -27.10 -4.79
N GLY A 443 27.45 -26.70 -6.04
CA GLY A 443 27.47 -27.60 -7.19
C GLY A 443 26.08 -28.13 -7.57
N ALA A 444 25.02 -27.43 -7.15
CA ALA A 444 23.64 -27.76 -7.53
C ALA A 444 23.39 -27.50 -9.02
N GLU A 445 22.56 -28.34 -9.62
CA GLU A 445 22.13 -28.25 -11.02
C GLU A 445 20.89 -27.37 -11.16
N VAL A 446 20.09 -27.26 -10.08
CA VAL A 446 18.88 -26.44 -10.03
C VAL A 446 18.87 -25.59 -8.77
N MET A 447 18.62 -24.29 -8.94
CA MET A 447 18.27 -23.38 -7.86
C MET A 447 16.75 -23.25 -7.78
N LEU A 448 16.16 -23.79 -6.72
CA LEU A 448 14.75 -23.69 -6.41
C LEU A 448 14.44 -22.43 -5.60
N THR A 449 13.25 -21.87 -5.78
CA THR A 449 12.73 -20.80 -4.93
C THR A 449 11.20 -20.84 -4.84
N SER A 450 10.60 -20.14 -3.87
CA SER A 450 9.15 -20.05 -3.69
C SER A 450 8.60 -18.68 -4.09
N CYS A 451 9.31 -17.97 -4.96
CA CYS A 451 8.89 -16.64 -5.42
C CYS A 451 9.17 -16.48 -6.92
N PRO A 452 8.14 -16.43 -7.79
CA PRO A 452 8.29 -16.17 -9.21
C PRO A 452 9.02 -14.84 -9.50
N LYS A 453 8.85 -13.84 -8.61
CA LYS A 453 9.60 -12.59 -8.70
C LYS A 453 11.09 -12.78 -8.42
N CYS A 454 11.49 -13.68 -7.52
CA CYS A 454 12.91 -14.02 -7.39
C CYS A 454 13.43 -14.69 -8.67
N VAL A 455 12.68 -15.67 -9.21
CA VAL A 455 13.02 -16.34 -10.49
C VAL A 455 13.28 -15.31 -11.59
N SER A 456 12.38 -14.34 -11.77
CA SER A 456 12.50 -13.32 -12.81
C SER A 456 13.81 -12.52 -12.71
N HIS A 457 14.21 -12.13 -11.50
CA HIS A 457 15.41 -11.32 -11.29
C HIS A 457 16.70 -12.13 -11.41
N PHE A 458 16.68 -13.42 -11.05
CA PHE A 458 17.85 -14.28 -11.26
C PHE A 458 18.01 -14.64 -12.73
N GLU A 459 16.94 -15.00 -13.43
CA GLU A 459 17.00 -15.25 -14.88
C GLU A 459 17.44 -14.00 -15.67
N CYS A 460 17.04 -12.81 -15.23
CA CYS A 460 17.56 -11.55 -15.77
C CYS A 460 19.10 -11.47 -15.78
N LEU A 461 19.78 -12.01 -14.75
CA LEU A 461 21.23 -12.07 -14.70
C LEU A 461 21.80 -13.13 -15.68
N LYS A 462 21.11 -14.26 -15.89
CA LYS A 462 21.55 -15.29 -16.84
C LYS A 462 21.54 -14.83 -18.28
N PHE A 463 20.71 -13.83 -18.62
CA PHE A 463 20.68 -13.21 -19.94
C PHE A 463 21.99 -12.53 -20.36
N GLU A 464 22.93 -12.33 -19.43
CA GLU A 464 24.29 -11.87 -19.75
C GLU A 464 25.14 -12.95 -20.43
N GLY A 465 24.70 -14.21 -20.40
CA GLY A 465 25.36 -15.33 -21.10
C GLY A 465 26.67 -15.77 -20.46
N ASP A 466 26.85 -15.58 -19.15
CA ASP A 466 28.02 -16.09 -18.45
C ASP A 466 27.93 -17.62 -18.30
N PRO A 467 28.84 -18.40 -18.91
CA PRO A 467 28.78 -19.86 -18.90
C PRO A 467 29.02 -20.45 -17.50
N ARG A 468 29.44 -19.65 -16.51
CA ARG A 468 29.57 -20.09 -15.12
C ARG A 468 28.23 -20.25 -14.40
N HIS A 469 27.16 -19.64 -14.94
CA HIS A 469 25.81 -19.67 -14.37
C HIS A 469 24.91 -20.69 -15.09
N ASP A 470 25.49 -21.84 -15.46
CA ASP A 470 24.83 -22.94 -16.17
C ASP A 470 24.12 -23.89 -15.20
N PHE A 471 23.16 -23.33 -14.45
CA PHE A 471 22.22 -24.07 -13.61
C PHE A 471 20.80 -23.59 -13.92
N GLU A 472 19.82 -24.47 -13.76
CA GLU A 472 18.41 -24.12 -13.94
C GLU A 472 17.90 -23.31 -12.74
N ILE A 473 17.00 -22.35 -12.96
CA ILE A 473 16.29 -21.66 -11.88
C ILE A 473 14.81 -21.97 -12.06
N LEU A 474 14.17 -22.44 -10.99
CA LEU A 474 12.79 -22.87 -11.05
C LEU A 474 12.07 -22.53 -9.75
N ASP A 475 10.77 -22.25 -9.83
CA ASP A 475 9.95 -22.20 -8.63
C ASP A 475 9.58 -23.62 -8.17
N ILE A 476 9.37 -23.81 -6.86
CA ILE A 476 9.06 -25.13 -6.28
C ILE A 476 7.77 -25.71 -6.87
N VAL A 477 6.77 -24.88 -7.17
CA VAL A 477 5.47 -25.35 -7.69
C VAL A 477 5.67 -25.96 -9.07
N SER A 478 6.41 -25.29 -9.95
CA SER A 478 6.82 -25.82 -11.24
C SER A 478 7.68 -27.08 -11.13
N PHE A 479 8.62 -27.12 -10.17
CA PHE A 479 9.45 -28.30 -9.93
C PHE A 479 8.62 -29.54 -9.58
N LEU A 480 7.70 -29.42 -8.62
CA LEU A 480 6.82 -30.51 -8.20
C LEU A 480 5.87 -30.92 -9.33
N ALA A 481 5.31 -29.96 -10.07
CA ALA A 481 4.40 -30.24 -11.17
C ALA A 481 5.08 -31.03 -12.30
N ARG A 482 6.37 -30.78 -12.56
CA ARG A 482 7.17 -31.60 -13.50
C ARG A 482 7.21 -33.07 -13.05
N GLN A 483 7.38 -33.34 -11.76
CA GLN A 483 7.43 -34.72 -11.26
C GLN A 483 6.05 -35.39 -11.34
N VAL A 484 4.97 -34.67 -11.02
CA VAL A 484 3.60 -35.16 -11.20
C VAL A 484 3.33 -35.53 -12.66
N ASN A 485 3.75 -34.68 -13.60
CA ASN A 485 3.55 -34.95 -15.03
C ASN A 485 4.43 -36.09 -15.54
N ALA A 486 5.66 -36.24 -15.05
CA ALA A 486 6.54 -37.36 -15.38
C ALA A 486 5.99 -38.71 -14.86
N ALA A 487 5.27 -38.71 -13.74
CA ALA A 487 4.64 -39.90 -13.18
C ALA A 487 3.38 -40.35 -13.95
N LYS A 488 2.74 -39.48 -14.74
CA LYS A 488 1.56 -39.84 -15.53
C LYS A 488 1.96 -40.86 -16.61
N PRO A 489 1.22 -41.98 -16.76
CA PRO A 489 1.50 -42.93 -17.82
C PRO A 489 1.35 -42.25 -19.18
N VAL A 490 2.40 -42.30 -19.99
CA VAL A 490 2.37 -41.82 -21.38
C VAL A 490 1.27 -42.59 -22.12
N LEU A 491 0.13 -41.95 -22.34
CA LEU A 491 -0.86 -42.46 -23.27
C LEU A 491 -0.22 -42.38 -24.66
N VAL A 492 0.25 -43.51 -25.16
CA VAL A 492 0.63 -43.65 -26.57
C VAL A 492 -0.64 -43.36 -27.38
N GLU A 493 -0.71 -42.17 -27.99
CA GLU A 493 -1.71 -41.86 -28.99
C GLU A 493 -1.57 -42.90 -30.11
N GLY A 494 -2.49 -43.87 -30.14
CA GLY A 494 -2.53 -44.88 -31.17
C GLY A 494 -2.83 -44.21 -32.51
N ASP A 495 -1.98 -44.48 -33.50
CA ASP A 495 -2.21 -44.23 -34.92
C ASP A 495 -3.66 -44.60 -35.30
N SER A 496 -4.52 -43.58 -35.44
CA SER A 496 -5.83 -43.73 -36.04
C SER A 496 -5.70 -43.71 -37.56
N LEU A 497 -5.18 -44.81 -38.11
CA LEU A 497 -5.35 -45.13 -39.53
C LEU A 497 -6.83 -45.43 -39.79
N THR A 498 -7.59 -44.39 -40.10
CA THR A 498 -8.90 -44.52 -40.75
C THR A 498 -8.71 -44.50 -42.27
N SER A 499 -8.31 -45.65 -42.84
CA SER A 499 -8.61 -45.95 -44.23
C SER A 499 -10.02 -46.53 -44.30
N ILE A 500 -10.99 -45.70 -44.64
CA ILE A 500 -12.30 -46.18 -45.12
C ILE A 500 -12.23 -46.21 -46.64
N GLU A 501 -12.32 -47.41 -47.20
CA GLU A 501 -12.50 -47.65 -48.63
C GLU A 501 -13.84 -47.07 -49.12
N ALA A 502 -13.77 -46.28 -50.18
CA ALA A 502 -14.73 -46.26 -51.29
C ALA A 502 -14.02 -45.76 -52.57
#